data_AF-A0A158KLJ4-F1
#
_entry.id   AF-A0A158KLJ4-F1
#
_cell.length_a   1.000
_cell.length_b   1.000
_cell.length_c   1.000
_cell.angle_alpha   90.00
_cell.angle_beta   90.00
_cell.angle_gamma   90.00
#
_symmetry.space_group_name_H-M   'P 1'
#
loop_
_entity.id
_entity.type
_entity.pdbx_description
1 polymer ?
#
loop_
_entity_poly.entity_id
_entity_poly.type
_entity_poly.pdbx_seq_one_letter_code
_entity_poly.pdbx_strand_id
1 'polypeptide(L)' 'MRPGKRKKLNLKDPLDAIYDKIERLKAGIRAKVEHPFRILKRQFGYLKTRYRGLAKNTAQITTLIALGNLWMMRKALRKA' A
#
# COMPACT_ATOMS: atom_id res chain seq x y z
N MET A 1 7.20 -13.04 4.61
CA MET A 1 8.45 -13.68 5.09
C MET A 1 9.56 -12.63 5.25
N ARG A 2 10.47 -12.75 6.23
CA ARG A 2 11.63 -11.83 6.33
C ARG A 2 12.65 -12.16 5.21
N PRO A 3 13.39 -11.17 4.65
CA PRO A 3 14.36 -11.40 3.57
C PRO A 3 15.38 -12.49 3.88
N GLY A 4 15.88 -12.54 5.11
CA GLY A 4 16.85 -13.56 5.53
C GLY A 4 16.30 -14.99 5.55
N LYS A 5 15.00 -15.18 5.82
CA LYS A 5 14.37 -16.50 5.71
C LYS A 5 14.10 -16.86 4.25
N ARG A 6 13.74 -15.87 3.42
CA ARG A 6 13.48 -16.05 1.99
C ARG A 6 14.71 -16.53 1.21
N LYS A 7 15.89 -16.02 1.56
CA LYS A 7 17.16 -16.47 0.96
C LYS A 7 17.49 -17.95 1.20
N LYS A 8 16.84 -18.60 2.17
CA LYS A 8 17.08 -20.01 2.52
C LYS A 8 16.16 -20.98 1.77
N LEU A 9 15.19 -20.48 1.00
CA LEU A 9 14.28 -21.33 0.22
C LEU A 9 15.05 -22.07 -0.88
N ASN A 10 14.74 -23.33 -1.09
CA ASN A 10 15.29 -24.12 -2.17
C ASN A 10 14.38 -24.01 -3.41
N LEU A 11 14.77 -23.20 -4.39
CA LEU A 11 13.95 -22.98 -5.59
C LEU A 11 13.78 -24.22 -6.48
N LYS A 12 14.55 -25.30 -6.23
CA LYS A 12 14.36 -26.58 -6.92
C LYS A 12 13.16 -27.36 -6.37
N ASP A 13 12.77 -27.10 -5.13
CA ASP A 13 11.57 -27.66 -4.54
C ASP A 13 10.34 -26.85 -5.01
N PRO A 14 9.31 -27.49 -5.61
CA PRO A 14 8.14 -26.80 -6.13
C PRO A 14 7.39 -25.96 -5.10
N LEU A 15 7.33 -26.40 -3.84
CA LEU A 15 6.63 -25.68 -2.77
C LEU A 15 7.36 -24.38 -2.41
N ASP A 16 8.66 -24.45 -2.20
CA ASP A 16 9.51 -23.29 -1.93
C ASP A 16 9.52 -22.27 -3.08
N ALA A 17 9.48 -22.73 -4.33
CA ALA A 17 9.34 -21.85 -5.50
C ALA A 17 8.00 -21.08 -5.51
N ILE A 18 6.90 -21.72 -5.11
CA ILE A 18 5.59 -21.07 -4.97
C ILE A 18 5.64 -20.02 -3.84
N TYR A 19 6.22 -20.35 -2.69
CA TYR A 19 6.37 -19.41 -1.59
C TYR A 19 7.17 -18.16 -1.99
N ASP A 20 8.27 -18.33 -2.74
CA ASP A 20 9.06 -17.20 -3.23
C ASP A 20 8.23 -16.27 -4.14
N LYS A 21 7.44 -16.84 -5.07
CA LYS A 21 6.56 -16.08 -5.96
C LYS A 21 5.52 -15.28 -5.18
N ILE A 22 4.87 -15.89 -4.19
CA ILE A 22 3.89 -15.21 -3.33
C ILE A 22 4.53 -14.03 -2.60
N GLU A 23 5.74 -14.21 -2.05
CA GLU A 23 6.43 -13.16 -1.33
C GLU A 23 6.91 -12.03 -2.25
N ARG A 24 7.30 -12.33 -3.50
CA ARG A 24 7.54 -11.29 -4.53
C ARG A 24 6.28 -10.48 -4.80
N LEU A 25 5.14 -11.14 -4.99
CA LEU A 25 3.87 -10.48 -5.26
C LEU A 25 3.47 -9.57 -4.10
N LYS A 26 3.55 -10.05 -2.85
CA LYS A 26 3.29 -9.25 -1.65
C LYS A 26 4.18 -8.00 -1.59
N ALA A 27 5.48 -8.15 -1.87
CA ALA A 27 6.42 -7.03 -1.87
C ALA A 27 6.09 -6.01 -2.98
N GLY A 28 5.75 -6.48 -4.19
CA GLY A 28 5.34 -5.62 -5.29
C GLY A 28 4.06 -4.84 -4.99
N ILE A 29 3.06 -5.49 -4.40
CA ILE A 29 1.83 -4.82 -3.95
C ILE A 29 2.15 -3.77 -2.88
N ARG A 30 3.01 -4.10 -1.91
CA ARG A 30 3.44 -3.16 -0.86
C ARG A 30 4.08 -1.90 -1.44
N ALA A 31 5.01 -2.05 -2.37
CA ALA A 31 5.67 -0.93 -3.03
C ALA A 31 4.66 -0.02 -3.77
N LYS A 32 3.64 -0.60 -4.40
CA LYS A 32 2.57 0.19 -5.06
C LYS A 32 1.74 0.98 -4.06
N VAL A 33 1.31 0.38 -2.95
CA VAL A 33 0.43 1.04 -1.97
C VAL A 33 1.16 2.07 -1.10
N GLU A 34 2.47 1.95 -0.93
CA GLU A 34 3.28 2.92 -0.19
C GLU A 34 3.13 4.35 -0.73
N HIS A 35 2.96 4.51 -2.04
CA HIS A 35 2.79 5.84 -2.65
C HIS A 35 1.47 6.53 -2.24
N PRO A 36 0.28 5.91 -2.39
CA PRO A 36 -0.97 6.40 -1.80
C PRO A 36 -0.88 6.68 -0.30
N PHE A 37 -0.27 5.78 0.49
CA PHE A 37 -0.10 6.00 1.92
C PHE A 37 0.78 7.21 2.24
N ARG A 38 1.82 7.46 1.43
CA ARG A 38 2.66 8.66 1.57
C ARG A 38 1.84 9.92 1.32
N ILE A 39 1.01 9.94 0.28
CA ILE A 39 0.13 11.09 -0.03
C ILE A 39 -0.82 11.33 1.14
N LEU A 40 -1.50 10.29 1.60
CA LEU A 40 -2.43 10.37 2.72
C LEU A 40 -1.79 10.93 3.99
N LYS A 41 -0.59 10.44 4.34
CA LYS A 41 0.12 10.84 5.56
C LYS A 41 0.78 12.21 5.45
N ARG A 42 1.39 12.53 4.31
CA ARG A 42 2.21 13.75 4.13
C ARG A 42 1.42 14.91 3.56
N GLN A 43 0.58 14.69 2.54
CA GLN A 43 -0.17 15.76 1.89
C GLN A 43 -1.46 16.08 2.64
N PHE A 44 -2.18 15.06 3.11
CA PHE A 44 -3.46 15.21 3.82
C PHE A 44 -3.33 15.16 5.35
N GLY A 45 -2.11 14.97 5.87
CA GLY A 45 -1.84 15.04 7.32
C GLY A 45 -2.47 13.92 8.16
N TYR A 46 -2.91 12.81 7.56
CA TYR A 46 -3.51 11.69 8.30
C TYR A 46 -2.44 10.85 9.01
N LEU A 47 -1.84 11.40 10.07
CA LEU A 47 -0.72 10.80 10.79
C LEU A 47 -1.14 9.91 11.96
N LYS A 48 -2.29 10.18 12.59
CA LYS A 48 -2.78 9.47 13.77
C LYS A 48 -4.16 8.87 13.51
N THR A 49 -4.29 7.56 13.71
CA THR A 49 -5.57 6.86 13.74
C THR A 49 -6.22 7.07 15.11
N ARG A 50 -7.46 7.55 15.12
CA ARG A 50 -8.25 7.67 16.36
C ARG A 50 -9.15 6.45 16.49
N TYR A 51 -9.27 5.89 17.70
CA TYR A 51 -10.16 4.74 17.95
C TYR A 51 -11.60 5.16 18.26
N ARG A 52 -11.80 6.37 18.80
CA ARG A 52 -13.13 6.93 19.04
C ARG A 52 -13.77 7.39 17.73
N GLY A 53 -15.07 7.12 17.57
CA GLY A 53 -15.83 7.57 16.40
C GLY A 53 -15.48 6.80 15.12
N LEU A 54 -15.42 5.47 15.19
CA LEU A 54 -15.03 4.59 14.07
C LEU A 54 -15.77 4.89 12.76
N ALA A 55 -17.07 5.17 12.81
CA ALA A 55 -17.86 5.52 11.63
C ALA A 55 -17.33 6.80 10.95
N LYS A 56 -17.08 7.87 11.72
CA LYS A 56 -16.53 9.12 11.20
C LYS A 56 -15.11 8.94 10.66
N ASN A 57 -14.28 8.14 11.35
CA ASN A 57 -12.91 7.87 10.89
C ASN A 57 -12.90 7.06 9.59
N THR A 58 -13.81 6.10 9.45
CA THR A 58 -13.95 5.31 8.22
C THR A 58 -14.35 6.21 7.06
N ALA A 59 -15.37 7.06 7.24
CA ALA A 59 -15.79 8.05 6.24
C ALA A 59 -14.67 9.04 5.88
N GLN A 60 -13.86 9.46 6.86
CA GLN A 60 -12.71 10.31 6.61
C GLN A 60 -11.65 9.60 5.75
N ILE A 61 -11.27 8.37 6.09
CA ILE A 61 -10.26 7.61 5.33
C ILE A 61 -10.74 7.36 3.90
N THR A 62 -11.97 6.93 3.69
CA THR A 62 -12.51 6.67 2.34
C THR A 62 -12.47 7.94 1.48
N THR A 63 -12.89 9.06 2.05
CA THR A 63 -12.84 10.37 1.39
C THR A 63 -11.40 10.76 1.03
N LEU A 64 -10.46 10.63 1.96
CA LEU A 64 -9.06 10.99 1.73
C LEU A 64 -8.38 10.09 0.68
N ILE A 65 -8.73 8.81 0.61
CA ILE A 65 -8.24 7.92 -0.45
C ILE A 65 -8.77 8.36 -1.81
N ALA A 66 -10.06 8.70 -1.91
CA ALA A 66 -10.64 9.22 -3.15
C ALA A 66 -9.95 10.52 -3.60
N LEU A 67 -9.70 11.46 -2.68
CA LEU A 67 -8.91 12.67 -2.96
C LEU A 67 -7.46 12.35 -3.32
N GLY A 68 -6.86 11.32 -2.71
CA GLY A 68 -5.54 10.82 -3.05
C GLY A 68 -5.46 10.33 -4.50
N ASN A 69 -6.49 9.65 -5.00
CA ASN A 69 -6.57 9.23 -6.40
C ASN A 69 -6.60 10.44 -7.35
N LEU A 70 -7.43 11.45 -7.04
CA LEU A 70 -7.46 12.70 -7.81
C LEU A 70 -6.12 13.43 -7.79
N TRP A 71 -5.46 13.47 -6.64
CA TRP A 71 -4.15 14.10 -6.49
C TRP A 71 -3.06 13.40 -7.33
N MET A 72 -3.11 12.07 -7.44
CA MET A 72 -2.22 11.30 -8.32
C MET A 72 -2.47 11.62 -9.79
N MET A 73 -3.74 11.82 -10.18
CA MET A 73 -4.13 12.15 -11.55
C MET A 73 -3.96 13.64 -11.92
N ARG A 74 -3.57 14.52 -10.98
CA ARG A 74 -3.53 15.98 -11.20
C ARG A 74 -2.80 16.44 -12.46
N LYS A 75 -1.73 15.74 -12.88
CA LYS A 75 -0.98 16.10 -14.09
C LYS A 75 -1.76 15.77 -15.36
N ALA A 76 -2.52 14.68 -15.36
CA ALA A 76 -3.39 14.31 -16.47
C ALA A 76 -4.60 15.25 -16.51
N LEU A 77 -5.23 15.52 -15.36
CA LEU A 77 -6.40 16.40 -15.26
C LEU A 77 -6.09 17.86 -15.61
N ARG A 78 -4.87 18.35 -15.41
CA ARG A 78 -4.46 19.71 -15.81
C ARG A 78 -4.11 19.85 -17.29
N LYS A 79 -3.97 18.74 -18.01
CA LYS A 79 -3.65 18.71 -19.45
C LYS A 79 -4.89 18.42 -20.31
N ALA A 80 -5.97 17.96 -19.70
CA ALA A 80 -7.30 17.89 -20.30
C ALA A 80 -7.95 19.28 -20.25
#